data_AF-A0A7S2UHB6-F1
#
_entry.id   AF-A0A7S2UHB6-F1
#
_cell.length_a   1.000
_cell.length_b   1.000
_cell.length_c   1.000
_cell.angle_alpha   90.00
_cell.angle_beta   90.00
_cell.angle_gamma   90.00
#
_symmetry.space_group_name_H-M   'P 1'
#
loop_
_entity.id
_entity.type
_entity.pdbx_description
1 polymer ?
#
loop_
_entity_poly.entity_id
_entity_poly.type
_entity_poly.pdbx_seq_one_letter_code
_entity_poly.pdbx_strand_id
1 'polypeptide(L)'
;EAPIDIVVTPIVGQGIGAFFDLVHGPNDTIRLVDTLRPKLIIPMPNGNVQSNGFLSPFIHPIGSVTDFCQGLKKSSKHNNNDATTKVMHLIPGQDHIIHV
;
A
#
# COMPACT_ATOMS: atom_id res chain seq x y z
N GLU A 1 -0.60 -8.73 21.79
CA GLU A 1 0.26 -7.83 21.00
C GLU A 1 -0.18 -6.39 21.22
N ALA A 2 0.72 -5.41 21.08
CA ALA A 2 0.36 -4.00 21.17
C ALA A 2 -0.39 -3.55 19.90
N PRO A 3 -1.36 -2.62 20.00
CA PRO A 3 -2.07 -2.12 18.83
C PRO A 3 -1.11 -1.41 17.87
N ILE A 4 -1.31 -1.60 16.57
CA ILE A 4 -0.56 -0.89 15.53
C ILE A 4 -1.31 0.40 15.20
N ASP A 5 -0.64 1.54 15.36
CA ASP A 5 -1.26 2.83 15.05
C ASP A 5 -1.10 3.21 13.57
N ILE A 6 0.09 3.00 13.02
CA ILE A 6 0.47 3.47 11.67
C ILE A 6 1.12 2.34 10.88
N VAL A 7 0.71 2.17 9.63
CA VAL A 7 1.38 1.33 8.63
C VAL A 7 1.87 2.21 7.48
N VAL A 8 3.15 2.10 7.14
CA VAL A 8 3.75 2.72 5.94
C VAL A 8 4.07 1.61 4.96
N THR A 9 3.46 1.62 3.78
CA THR A 9 3.59 0.49 2.83
C THR A 9 3.31 0.92 1.40
N PRO A 10 3.91 0.26 0.39
CA PRO A 10 3.45 0.37 -0.99
C PRO A 10 1.97 0.03 -1.10
N ILE A 11 1.24 0.77 -1.93
CA ILE A 11 -0.15 0.48 -2.29
C ILE A 11 -0.29 0.11 -3.77
N VAL A 12 0.79 0.24 -4.53
CA VAL A 12 0.93 -0.20 -5.92
C VAL A 12 2.14 -1.11 -5.93
N GLY A 13 1.98 -2.29 -6.52
CA GLY A 13 3.05 -3.28 -6.56
C GLY A 13 3.92 -3.08 -7.79
N GLN A 14 4.94 -3.92 -7.89
CA GLN A 14 5.82 -4.01 -9.04
C GLN A 14 6.14 -5.48 -9.27
N GLY A 15 5.98 -5.92 -10.51
CA GLY A 15 6.32 -7.28 -10.93
C GLY A 15 7.52 -7.30 -11.87
N ILE A 16 8.05 -8.50 -12.09
CA ILE A 16 9.02 -8.80 -13.14
C ILE A 16 8.59 -10.06 -13.89
N GLY A 17 8.45 -9.95 -15.22
CA GLY A 17 7.88 -11.04 -16.02
C GLY A 17 6.44 -11.36 -15.60
N ALA A 18 5.98 -12.59 -15.75
CA ALA A 18 4.59 -12.95 -15.44
C ALA A 18 4.37 -13.55 -14.03
N PHE A 19 5.44 -13.78 -13.25
CA PHE A 19 5.38 -14.72 -12.12
C PHE A 19 5.95 -14.18 -10.81
N PHE A 20 6.59 -13.02 -10.79
CA PHE A 20 7.31 -12.56 -9.61
C PHE A 20 6.95 -11.14 -9.22
N ASP A 21 6.57 -10.97 -7.96
CA ASP A 21 6.29 -9.68 -7.34
C ASP A 21 7.58 -9.17 -6.69
N LEU A 22 8.14 -8.09 -7.25
CA LEU A 22 9.24 -7.34 -6.63
C LEU A 22 8.74 -6.51 -5.44
N VAL A 23 7.52 -5.98 -5.55
CA VAL A 23 6.83 -5.22 -4.52
C VAL A 23 5.37 -5.65 -4.51
N HIS A 24 4.84 -6.03 -3.35
CA HIS A 24 3.45 -6.44 -3.23
C HIS A 24 2.47 -5.32 -3.57
N GLY A 25 1.32 -5.71 -4.12
CA GLY A 25 0.32 -4.80 -4.65
C GLY A 25 -0.83 -4.44 -3.70
N PRO A 26 -1.90 -3.85 -4.26
CA PRO A 26 -3.10 -3.47 -3.51
C PRO A 26 -3.71 -4.59 -2.66
N ASN A 27 -3.79 -5.81 -3.19
CA ASN A 27 -4.49 -6.93 -2.52
C ASN A 27 -3.78 -7.34 -1.22
N ASP A 28 -2.46 -7.52 -1.26
CA ASP A 28 -1.68 -7.84 -0.07
C ASP A 28 -1.72 -6.71 0.95
N THR A 29 -1.76 -5.46 0.48
CA THR A 29 -1.88 -4.30 1.35
C THR A 29 -3.24 -4.24 2.06
N ILE A 30 -4.33 -4.59 1.37
CA ILE A 30 -5.66 -4.70 1.98
C ILE A 30 -5.66 -5.81 3.03
N ARG A 31 -5.08 -6.98 2.70
CA ARG A 31 -4.91 -8.08 3.65
C ARG A 31 -4.10 -7.67 4.88
N LEU A 32 -3.03 -6.88 4.69
CA LEU A 32 -2.22 -6.32 5.76
C LEU A 32 -3.06 -5.40 6.66
N VAL A 33 -3.86 -4.51 6.07
CA VAL A 33 -4.76 -3.61 6.82
C VAL A 33 -5.82 -4.40 7.60
N ASP A 34 -6.41 -5.44 7.00
CA ASP A 34 -7.41 -6.29 7.68
C ASP A 34 -6.81 -7.08 8.84
N THR A 35 -5.53 -7.46 8.71
CA THR A 35 -4.80 -8.21 9.73
C THR A 35 -4.40 -7.31 10.90
N LEU A 36 -3.78 -6.16 10.62
CA LEU A 36 -3.21 -5.28 11.64
C LEU A 36 -4.20 -4.26 12.20
N ARG A 37 -5.26 -3.94 11.46
CA ARG A 37 -6.28 -2.93 11.77
C ARG A 37 -5.70 -1.59 12.24
N PRO A 38 -4.78 -0.97 11.49
CA PRO A 38 -4.13 0.25 11.94
C PRO A 38 -5.10 1.43 11.93
N LYS A 39 -4.83 2.45 12.77
CA LYS A 39 -5.56 3.72 12.73
C LYS A 39 -5.28 4.47 11.42
N LEU A 40 -4.04 4.41 10.95
CA LEU A 40 -3.56 5.11 9.76
C LEU A 40 -2.78 4.19 8.82
N ILE A 41 -3.00 4.34 7.52
CA ILE A 41 -2.10 3.87 6.47
C ILE A 41 -1.52 5.06 5.71
N ILE A 42 -0.21 5.03 5.51
CA ILE A 42 0.54 6.02 4.73
C ILE A 42 1.03 5.33 3.45
N PRO A 43 0.43 5.65 2.29
CA PRO A 43 0.88 5.11 1.02
C PRO A 43 2.32 5.53 0.72
N MET A 44 3.18 4.54 0.46
CA MET A 44 4.53 4.76 -0.05
C MET A 44 4.52 4.60 -1.58
N PRO A 45 4.86 5.63 -2.37
CA PRO A 45 5.10 5.43 -3.79
C PRO A 45 6.37 4.61 -4.01
N ASN A 46 6.42 3.77 -5.04
CA ASN A 46 7.63 3.04 -5.43
C ASN A 46 8.74 3.97 -5.99
N GLY A 47 8.46 5.27 -6.09
CA GLY A 47 9.37 6.28 -6.63
C GLY A 47 9.50 6.22 -8.14
N ASN A 48 10.45 7.00 -8.67
CA ASN A 48 10.84 6.90 -10.07
C ASN A 48 11.84 5.75 -10.20
N VAL A 49 11.38 4.61 -10.71
CA VAL A 49 12.22 3.42 -10.83
C VAL A 49 13.25 3.66 -11.94
N GLN A 50 14.50 3.92 -11.56
CA GLN A 50 15.62 3.93 -12.49
C GLN A 50 16.05 2.49 -12.76
N SER A 51 15.39 1.84 -13.72
CA SER A 51 15.71 0.48 -14.11
C SER A 51 16.68 0.44 -15.30
N ASN A 52 17.89 -0.05 -15.04
CA ASN A 52 18.91 -0.30 -16.06
C ASN A 52 19.16 -1.80 -16.22
N GLY A 53 19.69 -2.21 -17.37
CA GLY A 53 20.11 -3.59 -17.61
C GLY A 53 19.03 -4.48 -18.26
N PHE A 54 19.40 -5.74 -18.51
CA PHE A 54 18.65 -6.66 -19.37
C PHE A 54 17.22 -6.96 -18.89
N LEU A 55 16.99 -6.89 -17.58
CA LEU A 55 15.69 -7.20 -16.98
C LEU A 55 14.73 -6.00 -16.87
N SER A 56 15.23 -4.78 -17.09
CA SER A 56 14.47 -3.54 -16.99
C SER A 56 13.16 -3.55 -17.80
N PRO A 57 13.12 -4.05 -19.06
CA PRO A 57 11.90 -4.05 -19.87
C PRO A 57 10.78 -4.96 -19.35
N PHE A 58 11.09 -5.89 -18.44
CA PHE A 58 10.12 -6.83 -17.87
C PHE A 58 9.49 -6.31 -16.57
N ILE A 59 9.95 -5.17 -16.06
CA ILE A 59 9.38 -4.52 -14.89
C ILE A 59 8.06 -3.85 -15.27
N HIS A 60 7.01 -4.13 -14.50
CA HIS A 60 5.69 -3.56 -14.74
C HIS A 60 4.96 -3.29 -13.41
N PRO A 61 4.03 -2.32 -13.36
CA PRO A 61 3.26 -2.06 -12.15
C PRO A 61 2.22 -3.16 -11.91
N ILE A 62 1.92 -3.44 -10.63
CA ILE A 62 0.84 -4.34 -10.21
C ILE A 62 -0.25 -3.51 -9.54
N GLY A 63 -1.41 -3.43 -10.20
CA GLY A 63 -2.56 -2.67 -9.75
C GLY A 63 -2.33 -1.14 -9.76
N SER A 64 -3.22 -0.43 -9.08
CA SER A 64 -3.23 1.03 -9.03
C SER A 64 -3.70 1.56 -7.68
N VAL A 65 -3.48 2.85 -7.44
CA VAL A 65 -4.03 3.57 -6.27
C VAL A 65 -5.56 3.45 -6.21
N THR A 66 -6.22 3.48 -7.37
CA THR A 66 -7.67 3.31 -7.48
C THR A 66 -8.10 1.92 -7.02
N ASP A 67 -7.38 0.87 -7.45
CA ASP A 67 -7.68 -0.51 -7.05
C ASP A 67 -7.56 -0.67 -5.53
N PHE A 68 -6.50 -0.11 -4.94
CA PHE A 68 -6.31 -0.08 -3.49
C PHE A 68 -7.46 0.64 -2.77
N CYS A 69 -7.77 1.88 -3.16
CA CYS A 69 -8.83 2.67 -2.52
C CYS A 69 -10.21 2.01 -2.62
N GLN A 70 -10.52 1.37 -3.75
CA GLN A 70 -11.78 0.64 -3.92
C GLN A 70 -11.80 -0.64 -3.10
N GLY A 71 -10.70 -1.40 -3.08
CA GLY A 71 -10.59 -2.63 -2.30
C GLY A 71 -10.66 -2.38 -0.80
N LEU A 72 -9.99 -1.33 -0.31
CA LEU A 72 -10.05 -0.92 1.09
C LEU A 72 -11.49 -0.58 1.51
N LYS A 73 -12.20 0.24 0.71
CA LYS A 73 -13.62 0.58 0.96
C LYS A 73 -14.52 -0.65 0.98
N LYS A 74 -14.26 -1.65 0.13
CA LYS A 74 -15.01 -2.91 0.11
C LYS A 74 -14.73 -3.73 1.37
N SER A 75 -13.46 -3.86 1.78
CA SER A 75 -13.10 -4.64 2.96
C SER A 75 -13.66 -4.04 4.26
N SER A 76 -13.57 -2.72 4.44
CA SER A 76 -14.14 -2.06 5.62
C SER A 76 -15.66 -2.26 5.75
N LYS A 77 -16.39 -2.26 4.62
CA LYS A 77 -17.85 -2.53 4.62
C LYS A 77 -18.18 -3.98 4.97
N HIS A 78 -17.35 -4.93 4.55
CA HIS A 78 -17.57 -6.35 4.81
C HIS A 78 -17.34 -6.70 6.29
N ASN A 79 -16.40 -6.02 6.94
CA ASN A 79 -15.94 -6.38 8.28
C ASN A 79 -16.77 -5.81 9.45
N ASN A 80 -17.89 -5.09 9.22
CA ASN A 80 -18.77 -4.51 10.27
C ASN A 80 -18.02 -3.79 11.42
N ASN A 81 -16.82 -3.27 11.14
CA ASN A 81 -15.93 -2.70 12.16
C ASN A 81 -16.01 -1.17 12.16
N ASP A 82 -16.21 -0.61 13.34
CA ASP A 82 -16.37 0.83 13.60
C ASP A 82 -15.05 1.62 13.41
N ALA A 83 -13.90 0.94 13.48
CA ALA A 83 -12.59 1.54 13.26
C ALA A 83 -12.22 1.57 11.76
N THR A 84 -12.52 2.68 11.09
CA THR A 84 -12.09 2.90 9.70
C THR A 84 -10.63 3.33 9.67
N THR A 85 -9.72 2.48 9.17
CA THR A 85 -8.33 2.85 8.84
C THR A 85 -8.34 4.05 7.89
N LYS A 86 -7.66 5.14 8.27
CA LYS A 86 -7.57 6.35 7.44
C LYS A 86 -6.35 6.27 6.53
N VAL A 87 -6.51 6.67 5.27
CA VAL A 87 -5.40 6.84 4.33
C VAL A 87 -4.88 8.27 4.44
N MET A 88 -3.61 8.46 4.77
CA MET A 88 -2.95 9.76 4.79
C MET A 88 -1.92 9.85 3.67
N HIS A 89 -2.17 10.75 2.72
CA HIS A 89 -1.21 11.04 1.65
C HIS A 89 -0.18 12.06 2.13
N LEU A 90 1.10 11.76 1.92
CA LEU A 90 2.20 12.66 2.23
C LEU A 90 2.82 13.24 0.95
N ILE A 91 3.52 14.35 1.12
CA ILE A 91 4.31 14.98 0.06
C ILE A 91 5.77 14.52 0.23
N PRO A 92 6.39 13.91 -0.79
CA PRO A 92 7.80 13.52 -0.71
C PRO A 92 8.72 14.68 -0.32
N GLY A 93 9.61 14.44 0.64
CA GLY A 93 10.54 15.46 1.15
C GLY A 93 9.96 16.38 2.22
N GLN A 94 8.70 16.17 2.65
CA GLN A 94 8.09 16.92 3.75
C GLN A 94 8.02 16.07 5.02
N ASP A 95 8.40 16.66 6.16
CA ASP A 95 8.26 16.05 7.47
C ASP A 95 6.83 16.21 8.01
N HIS A 96 6.34 15.17 8.69
CA HIS A 96 5.01 15.17 9.32
C HIS A 96 5.07 14.57 10.73
N ILE A 97 4.52 15.29 11.71
CA ILE A 97 4.32 14.79 13.07
C ILE A 97 2.89 14.27 13.16
N ILE A 98 2.74 13.00 13.52
CA ILE A 98 1.44 12.33 13.63
C ILE A 98 1.18 12.00 15.09
N HIS A 99 0.09 12.53 15.63
CA HIS A 99 -0.38 12.20 16.96
C HIS A 99 -1.37 11.04 16.86
N VAL A 100 -1.01 9.88 17.42
CA VAL A 100 -1.79 8.63 17.39
C VAL A 100 -2.18 8.13 18.77
#